data_AF-A0AAD5JCP5-F1
#
_entry.id   AF-A0AAD5JCP5-F1
#
_cell.length_a   1.000
_cell.length_b   1.000
_cell.length_c   1.000
_cell.angle_alpha   90.00
_cell.angle_beta   90.00
_cell.angle_gamma   90.00
#
_symmetry.space_group_name_H-M   'P 1'
#
loop_
_entity.id
_entity.type
_entity.pdbx_description
1 polymer ?
#
loop_
_entity_poly.entity_id
_entity_poly.type
_entity_poly.pdbx_seq_one_letter_code
_entity_poly.pdbx_strand_id
1 'polypeptide(L)'
;METTTRTTRRKHTCIKLEIPNSSAPIFVKGTWFNSHFDLSISDGLNAWLCNTTEEEVSDRATQWDQPVIEYNNLAERYLGFQMPGSIYTFTDAGDA
;
A
#
# COMPACT_ATOMS: atom_id res chain seq x y z
N MET A 1 -30.67 -9.32 -17.99
CA MET A 1 -29.97 -8.62 -16.90
C MET A 1 -28.66 -9.37 -16.71
N GLU A 2 -27.62 -8.93 -17.41
CA GLU A 2 -26.34 -9.63 -17.43
C GLU A 2 -25.52 -9.16 -16.24
N THR A 3 -25.48 -9.97 -15.19
CA THR A 3 -24.65 -9.73 -14.01
C THR A 3 -23.20 -9.91 -14.45
N THR A 4 -22.57 -8.85 -14.94
CA THR A 4 -21.14 -8.83 -15.23
C THR A 4 -20.42 -9.07 -13.91
N THR A 5 -19.99 -10.30 -13.69
CA THR A 5 -19.00 -10.66 -12.68
C THR A 5 -17.73 -9.88 -13.02
N ARG A 6 -17.55 -8.71 -12.39
CA ARG A 6 -16.28 -7.99 -12.37
C ARG A 6 -15.25 -8.97 -11.82
N THR A 7 -14.47 -9.58 -12.71
CA THR A 7 -13.26 -10.31 -12.32
C THR A 7 -12.36 -9.26 -11.67
N THR A 8 -12.33 -9.21 -10.35
CA THR A 8 -11.46 -8.31 -9.59
C THR A 8 -10.03 -8.71 -9.92
N ARG A 9 -9.35 -7.90 -10.76
CA ARG A 9 -7.97 -8.14 -11.14
C ARG A 9 -7.08 -7.85 -9.94
N ARG A 10 -6.91 -8.85 -9.08
CA ARG A 10 -6.02 -8.79 -7.92
C ARG A 10 -4.58 -8.80 -8.41
N LYS A 11 -3.84 -7.73 -8.14
CA LYS A 11 -2.40 -7.67 -8.40
C LYS A 11 -1.64 -7.92 -7.10
N HIS A 12 -0.40 -8.39 -7.23
CA HIS A 12 0.48 -8.57 -6.09
C HIS A 12 1.84 -7.95 -6.39
N THR A 13 2.42 -7.31 -5.39
CA THR A 13 3.79 -6.79 -5.44
C THR A 13 4.56 -7.30 -4.23
N CYS A 14 5.86 -7.45 -4.38
CA CYS A 14 6.78 -7.73 -3.29
C CYS A 14 8.06 -6.97 -3.59
N ILE A 15 8.43 -6.05 -2.71
CA ILE A 15 9.59 -5.18 -2.93
C ILE A 15 10.42 -5.02 -1.66
N LYS A 16 11.73 -4.93 -1.86
CA LYS A 16 12.68 -4.42 -0.89
C LYS A 16 12.85 -2.92 -1.16
N LEU A 17 12.28 -2.08 -0.30
CA LEU A 17 12.44 -0.63 -0.34
C LEU A 17 13.73 -0.25 0.40
N GLU A 18 14.63 0.41 -0.31
CA GLU A 18 15.83 1.00 0.30
C GLU A 18 15.46 2.35 0.95
N ILE A 19 15.73 2.48 2.25
CA ILE A 19 15.49 3.70 3.01
C ILE A 19 16.81 4.47 3.15
N PRO A 20 16.89 5.73 2.67
CA PRO A 20 18.06 6.56 2.86
C PRO A 20 18.40 6.71 4.35
N ASN A 21 19.69 6.56 4.69
CA ASN A 21 20.22 6.66 6.05
C ASN A 21 19.76 5.55 7.02
N SER A 22 19.07 4.51 6.54
CA SER A 22 18.86 3.28 7.30
C SER A 22 19.83 2.20 6.80
N SER A 23 20.44 1.44 7.73
CA SER A 23 21.24 0.26 7.37
C SER A 23 20.38 -0.94 6.96
N ALA A 24 19.08 -0.91 7.30
CA ALA A 24 18.14 -2.00 7.03
C ALA A 24 17.06 -1.56 6.03
N PRO A 25 16.78 -2.38 5.01
CA PRO A 25 15.68 -2.15 4.08
C PRO A 25 14.34 -2.47 4.74
N ILE A 26 13.25 -2.00 4.12
CA ILE A 26 11.89 -2.46 4.45
C ILE A 26 11.39 -3.35 3.32
N PHE A 27 10.79 -4.47 3.68
CA PHE A 27 10.11 -5.36 2.76
C PHE A 27 8.61 -5.07 2.78
N VAL A 28 8.03 -4.81 1.61
CA VAL A 28 6.60 -4.56 1.44
C VAL A 28 6.02 -5.58 0.50
N LYS A 29 5.02 -6.32 0.98
CA LYS A 29 4.15 -7.17 0.18
C LYS A 29 2.78 -6.53 0.09
N GLY A 30 2.37 -6.20 -1.13
CA GLY A 30 1.07 -5.58 -1.40
C GLY A 30 0.14 -6.51 -2.16
N THR A 31 -1.14 -6.51 -1.78
CA THR A 31 -2.25 -7.09 -2.54
C THR A 31 -3.19 -5.97 -2.94
N TRP A 32 -3.34 -5.74 -4.23
CA TRP A 32 -4.01 -4.54 -4.76
C TRP A 32 -5.35 -4.91 -5.39
N PHE A 33 -6.39 -4.21 -4.94
CA PHE A 33 -7.74 -4.27 -5.50
C PHE A 33 -8.14 -2.89 -6.04
N ASN A 34 -9.20 -2.85 -6.83
CA ASN A 34 -9.71 -1.58 -7.36
C ASN A 34 -10.29 -0.66 -6.26
N SER A 35 -10.70 -1.22 -5.12
CA SER A 35 -11.39 -0.53 -4.02
C SER A 35 -10.57 -0.41 -2.75
N HIS A 36 -9.64 -1.34 -2.49
CA HIS A 36 -8.81 -1.37 -1.30
C HIS A 36 -7.46 -2.05 -1.56
N PHE A 37 -6.62 -2.17 -0.55
CA PHE A 37 -5.37 -2.91 -0.61
C PHE A 37 -4.99 -3.51 0.74
N ASP A 38 -4.25 -4.62 0.71
CA ASP A 38 -3.68 -5.21 1.92
C ASP A 38 -2.15 -5.13 1.85
N LEU A 39 -1.52 -4.72 2.95
CA LEU A 39 -0.07 -4.64 3.07
C LEU A 39 0.44 -5.54 4.19
N SER A 40 1.55 -6.22 3.91
CA SER A 40 2.41 -6.83 4.92
C SER A 40 3.79 -6.19 4.79
N ILE A 41 4.26 -5.60 5.89
CA ILE A 41 5.49 -4.80 5.94
C ILE A 41 6.40 -5.40 7.00
N SER A 42 7.70 -5.49 6.75
CA SER A 42 8.68 -5.96 7.73
C SER A 42 10.05 -5.30 7.51
N ASP A 43 10.78 -5.05 8.59
CA ASP A 43 12.19 -4.63 8.58
C ASP A 43 13.16 -5.82 8.77
N GLY A 44 12.63 -7.05 8.82
CA GLY A 44 13.36 -8.29 9.12
C GLY A 44 13.38 -8.67 10.61
N LEU A 45 13.01 -7.75 11.51
CA LEU A 45 12.89 -7.98 12.95
C LEU A 45 11.41 -7.91 13.41
N ASN A 46 10.71 -6.86 12.99
CA ASN A 46 9.32 -6.55 13.26
C ASN A 46 8.47 -6.75 12.00
N ALA A 47 7.16 -6.91 12.21
CA ALA A 47 6.20 -7.03 11.11
C ALA A 47 4.92 -6.26 11.43
N TRP A 48 4.39 -5.58 10.42
CA TRP A 48 3.15 -4.82 10.47
C TRP A 48 2.20 -5.31 9.38
N LEU A 49 0.94 -5.44 9.73
CA LEU A 49 -0.12 -5.86 8.82
C LEU A 49 -1.15 -4.74 8.72
N CYS A 50 -1.53 -4.43 7.49
CA CYS A 50 -2.59 -3.49 7.19
C CYS A 50 -3.58 -4.23 6.29
N ASN A 51 -4.68 -4.69 6.90
CA ASN A 51 -5.79 -5.29 6.18
C ASN A 51 -6.89 -4.24 6.14
N THR A 52 -7.10 -3.61 4.99
CA THR A 52 -8.01 -2.47 4.90
C THR A 52 -9.35 -2.88 4.31
N THR A 53 -10.42 -2.35 4.88
CA THR A 53 -11.76 -2.44 4.31
C THR A 53 -11.95 -1.37 3.22
N GLU A 54 -12.93 -1.56 2.34
CA GLU A 54 -13.26 -0.56 1.31
C GLU A 54 -13.70 0.78 1.91
N GLU A 55 -14.34 0.76 3.07
CA GLU A 55 -14.79 1.95 3.80
C GLU A 55 -13.60 2.75 4.36
N GLU A 56 -12.65 2.10 5.03
CA GLU A 56 -11.46 2.76 5.58
C GLU A 56 -10.61 3.42 4.48
N VAL A 57 -10.47 2.76 3.32
CA VAL A 57 -9.77 3.32 2.17
C VAL A 57 -10.54 4.51 1.59
N SER A 58 -11.86 4.42 1.52
CA SER A 58 -12.72 5.52 1.04
C SER A 58 -12.62 6.76 1.93
N ASP A 59 -12.68 6.58 3.25
CA ASP A 59 -12.56 7.67 4.22
C ASP A 59 -11.19 8.34 4.12
N ARG A 60 -10.12 7.55 3.96
CA ARG A 60 -8.76 8.07 3.83
C ARG A 60 -8.54 8.79 2.51
N ALA A 61 -9.05 8.25 1.40
CA ALA A 61 -9.00 8.90 0.09
C ALA A 61 -9.73 10.24 0.10
N THR A 62 -10.87 10.31 0.80
CA THR A 62 -11.64 11.56 0.98
C THR A 62 -10.84 12.62 1.74
N GLN A 63 -10.09 12.24 2.77
CA GLN A 63 -9.21 13.17 3.50
C GLN A 63 -8.09 13.76 2.64
N TRP A 64 -7.79 13.12 1.51
CA TRP A 64 -6.76 13.54 0.55
C TRP A 64 -7.36 14.22 -0.68
N ASP A 65 -8.68 14.46 -0.69
CA ASP A 65 -9.44 14.98 -1.84
C ASP A 65 -9.20 14.16 -3.13
N GLN A 66 -9.06 12.84 -2.99
CA GLN A 66 -8.76 11.92 -4.09
C GLN A 66 -9.87 10.88 -4.30
N PRO A 67 -10.18 10.51 -5.55
CA PRO A 67 -10.96 9.31 -5.84
C PRO A 67 -10.26 8.06 -5.31
N VAL A 68 -11.02 7.09 -4.78
CA VAL A 68 -10.49 5.82 -4.24
C VAL A 68 -9.53 5.12 -5.21
N ILE A 69 -9.88 5.07 -6.49
CA ILE A 69 -9.04 4.42 -7.49
C ILE A 69 -7.70 5.12 -7.68
N GLU A 70 -7.65 6.45 -7.58
CA GLU A 70 -6.42 7.22 -7.68
C GLU A 70 -5.56 7.06 -6.44
N TYR A 71 -6.19 7.06 -5.26
CA TYR A 71 -5.52 6.79 -3.99
C TYR A 71 -4.86 5.40 -3.98
N ASN A 72 -5.58 4.37 -4.44
CA ASN A 72 -5.04 3.00 -4.53
C ASN A 72 -3.91 2.90 -5.57
N ASN A 73 -4.06 3.53 -6.74
CA ASN A 73 -3.02 3.55 -7.75
C ASN A 73 -1.76 4.27 -7.25
N LEU A 74 -1.93 5.33 -6.45
CA LEU A 74 -0.84 6.06 -5.82
C LEU A 74 -0.10 5.17 -4.82
N ALA A 75 -0.84 4.48 -3.95
CA ALA A 75 -0.28 3.52 -3.01
C ALA A 75 0.47 2.39 -3.74
N GLU A 76 -0.13 1.78 -4.77
CA GLU A 76 0.51 0.73 -5.59
C GLU A 76 1.81 1.24 -6.21
N ARG A 77 1.82 2.46 -6.76
CA ARG A 77 2.97 3.03 -7.43
C ARG A 77 4.18 3.18 -6.51
N TYR A 78 3.97 3.67 -5.29
CA TYR A 78 5.08 3.99 -4.38
C TYR A 78 5.43 2.85 -3.42
N LEU A 79 4.47 2.01 -3.02
CA LEU A 79 4.69 0.89 -2.10
C LEU A 79 4.88 -0.44 -2.82
N GLY A 80 4.44 -0.55 -4.07
CA GLY A 80 4.68 -1.71 -4.91
C GLY A 80 5.98 -1.64 -5.71
N PHE A 81 6.55 -0.44 -5.89
CA PHE A 81 7.75 -0.19 -6.68
C PHE A 81 8.61 0.91 -6.06
N GLN A 82 9.93 0.81 -6.22
CA GLN A 82 10.85 1.85 -5.79
C GLN A 82 10.96 2.88 -6.92
N MET A 83 10.37 4.04 -6.71
CA MET A 83 10.30 5.09 -7.72
C MET A 83 11.62 5.86 -7.78
N PRO A 84 12.22 6.03 -8.98
CA PRO A 84 13.41 6.86 -9.13
C PRO A 84 13.16 8.30 -8.68
N GLY A 85 14.07 8.84 -7.87
CA GLY A 85 13.98 10.21 -7.34
C GLY A 85 13.05 10.39 -6.13
N SER A 86 12.34 9.34 -5.70
CA SER A 86 11.56 9.36 -4.47
C SER A 86 12.43 9.05 -3.25
N ILE A 87 12.13 9.71 -2.13
CA ILE A 87 12.76 9.47 -0.84
C ILE A 87 11.75 8.71 0.01
N TYR A 88 12.16 7.56 0.53
CA TYR A 88 11.34 6.71 1.38
C TYR A 88 11.75 6.90 2.83
N THR A 89 10.76 6.98 3.72
CA THR A 89 10.97 7.02 5.16
C THR A 89 9.99 6.07 5.82
N PHE A 90 10.45 5.38 6.85
CA PHE A 90 9.59 4.58 7.70
C PHE A 90 9.55 5.23 9.07
N THR A 91 8.34 5.53 9.54
CA THR A 91 8.11 6.14 10.85
C THR A 91 7.07 5.29 11.54
N ASP A 92 7.42 4.79 12.72
CA ASP A 92 6.47 4.09 13.57
C ASP A 92 5.33 5.06 13.92
N ALA A 93 4.09 4.56 13.85
CA ALA A 93 2.91 5.38 14.17
C ALA A 93 2.81 5.72 15.67
N GLY A 94 3.68 5.13 16.51
CA GLY A 94 3.67 5.22 17.97
C GLY A 94 2.79 4.14 18.59
N ASP A 95 3.19 3.64 19.77
CA ASP A 95 2.30 2.87 20.64
C ASP A 95 1.23 3.82 21.18
N ALA A 96 -0.04 3.60 20.78
CA ALA A 96 -1.19 4.32 21.31
C ALA A 96 -1.53 3.88 22.75
#